data_AF-A0A183BG61-F1
#
_entry.id   AF-A0A183BG61-F1
#
_cell.length_a   1.000
_cell.length_b   1.000
_cell.length_c   1.000
_cell.angle_alpha   90.00
_cell.angle_beta   90.00
_cell.angle_gamma   90.00
#
_symmetry.space_group_name_H-M   'P 1'
#
loop_
_entity.id
_entity.type
_entity.pdbx_description
1 polymer ?
#
loop_
_entity_poly.entity_id
_entity_poly.type
_entity_poly.pdbx_seq_one_letter_code
_entity_poly.pdbx_strand_id
1 'polypeptide(L)'
;MRSWLRNLHRLKLLPPCWQLLSAWYSAPSGVPQGSILSPLLFVVHVNELPGQLCGPSLMYADDIKIRRTIKNPNARSSLQADLNNLAQGVDT
;
A
#
# COMPACT_ATOMS: atom_id res chain seq x y z
N MET A 1 -4.79 -7.00 14.03
CA MET A 1 -5.05 -6.03 12.94
C MET A 1 -6.27 -6.35 12.05
N ARG A 2 -7.15 -7.31 12.39
CA ARG A 2 -8.26 -7.76 11.51
C ARG A 2 -9.68 -7.27 11.90
N SER A 3 -9.86 -6.66 13.08
CA SER A 3 -11.18 -6.28 13.58
C SER A 3 -11.67 -4.90 13.12
N TRP A 4 -10.76 -3.98 12.79
CA TRP A 4 -11.10 -2.58 12.51
C TRP A 4 -11.55 -2.31 11.06
N LEU A 5 -11.27 -3.23 10.13
CA LEU A 5 -11.73 -3.14 8.74
C LEU A 5 -13.27 -3.28 8.60
N ARG A 6 -13.97 -3.80 9.61
CA ARG A 6 -15.43 -4.00 9.57
C ARG A 6 -16.25 -2.72 9.62
N ASN A 7 -15.67 -1.57 9.97
CA ASN A 7 -16.41 -0.31 10.15
C ASN A 7 -16.29 0.66 8.96
N LEU A 8 -15.63 0.28 7.86
CA LEU A 8 -15.45 1.13 6.67
C LEU A 8 -16.65 1.09 5.68
N HIS A 9 -17.78 0.50 6.04
CA HIS A 9 -18.96 0.34 5.17
C HIS A 9 -19.74 1.63 4.85
N ARG A 10 -19.19 2.83 5.03
CA ARG A 10 -20.01 4.04 4.91
C ARG A 10 -19.24 5.30 4.53
N LEU A 11 -18.96 5.50 3.25
CA LEU A 11 -18.65 6.83 2.71
C LEU A 11 -19.35 7.05 1.35
N LYS A 12 -20.05 8.19 1.25
CA LYS A 12 -20.53 8.80 0.01
C LYS A 12 -19.37 9.57 -0.62
N LEU A 13 -19.12 9.35 -1.91
CA LEU A 13 -18.29 10.24 -2.70
C LEU A 13 -19.10 11.53 -2.97
N LEU A 14 -18.54 12.69 -2.65
CA LEU A 14 -19.09 14.00 -3.04
C LEU A 14 -18.31 14.50 -4.26
N PRO A 15 -18.95 14.71 -5.42
CA PRO A 15 -18.29 15.36 -6.55
C PRO A 15 -18.53 16.89 -6.55
N PRO A 16 -17.56 17.68 -7.05
CA PRO A 16 -17.79 19.07 -7.38
C PRO A 16 -18.52 19.14 -8.73
N CYS A 17 -19.78 19.58 -8.68
CA CYS A 17 -20.63 19.93 -9.82
C CYS A 17 -21.35 18.77 -10.55
N TRP A 18 -22.67 18.98 -10.74
CA TRP A 18 -23.68 18.21 -11.50
C TRP A 18 -24.38 17.01 -10.82
N GLN A 19 -25.31 17.34 -9.91
CA GLN A 19 -26.67 16.79 -9.63
C GLN A 19 -27.08 15.32 -9.94
N LEU A 20 -26.18 14.36 -10.11
CA LEU A 20 -26.51 12.93 -10.08
C LEU A 20 -25.72 12.25 -8.96
N LEU A 21 -26.40 11.96 -7.86
CA LEU A 21 -25.85 11.13 -6.79
C LEU A 21 -25.52 9.75 -7.38
N SER A 22 -24.25 9.37 -7.38
CA SER A 22 -23.87 7.99 -7.71
C SER A 22 -24.44 7.04 -6.67
N ALA A 23 -24.88 5.86 -7.12
CA ALA A 23 -25.35 4.81 -6.23
C ALA A 23 -24.20 4.32 -5.32
N TRP A 24 -24.54 3.74 -4.17
CA TRP A 24 -23.57 3.16 -3.25
C TRP A 24 -22.69 2.14 -3.98
N TYR A 25 -21.38 2.37 -3.96
CA TYR A 25 -20.41 1.45 -4.52
C TYR A 25 -19.57 0.87 -3.38
N SER A 26 -19.60 -0.45 -3.24
CA SER A 26 -18.72 -1.16 -2.33
C SER A 26 -17.37 -1.33 -3.02
N ALA A 27 -16.37 -0.54 -2.62
CA ALA A 27 -15.00 -0.75 -3.03
C ALA A 27 -14.37 -1.83 -2.12
N PRO A 28 -14.11 -3.05 -2.62
CA PRO A 28 -13.48 -4.10 -1.82
C PRO A 28 -11.98 -3.85 -1.58
N SER A 29 -11.36 -2.95 -2.34
CA SER A 29 -9.95 -2.56 -2.24
C SER A 29 -9.78 -1.05 -2.35
N GLY A 30 -8.70 -0.54 -1.75
CA GLY A 30 -8.39 0.89 -1.66
C GLY A 30 -9.13 1.62 -0.54
N VAL A 31 -8.78 2.90 -0.33
CA VAL A 31 -9.45 3.77 0.66
C VAL A 31 -10.24 4.84 -0.09
N PRO A 32 -11.50 5.14 0.29
CA PRO A 32 -12.29 6.17 -0.38
C PRO A 32 -11.56 7.51 -0.41
N GLN A 33 -11.48 8.11 -1.60
CA GLN A 33 -10.92 9.44 -1.78
C GLN A 33 -11.74 10.46 -0.98
N GLY A 34 -11.06 11.29 -0.18
CA GLY A 34 -11.71 12.27 0.71
C GLY A 34 -11.95 11.78 2.14
N SER A 35 -11.57 10.55 2.49
CA SER A 35 -11.51 10.14 3.90
C SER A 35 -10.28 10.73 4.59
N ILE A 36 -10.48 11.36 5.76
CA ILE A 36 -9.40 11.86 6.63
C ILE A 36 -8.49 10.70 7.09
N LEU A 37 -8.99 9.46 7.06
CA LEU A 37 -8.24 8.27 7.41
C LEU A 37 -7.37 7.73 6.25
N SER A 38 -7.56 8.18 5.01
CA SER A 38 -6.80 7.68 3.86
C SER A 38 -5.29 7.92 4.00
N PRO A 39 -4.81 9.13 4.36
CA PRO A 39 -3.39 9.37 4.54
C PRO A 39 -2.79 8.54 5.69
N LEU A 40 -3.56 8.36 6.78
CA LEU A 40 -3.12 7.56 7.92
C LEU A 40 -2.97 6.08 7.55
N LEU A 41 -3.97 5.52 6.87
CA LEU A 41 -3.96 4.12 6.42
C LEU A 41 -2.87 3.88 5.37
N PHE A 42 -2.63 4.85 4.49
CA PHE A 42 -1.54 4.80 3.53
C PHE A 42 -0.17 4.75 4.22
N VAL A 43 0.07 5.62 5.20
CA VAL A 43 1.32 5.62 5.98
C VAL A 43 1.51 4.31 6.75
N VAL A 44 0.45 3.78 7.37
CA VAL A 44 0.53 2.48 8.06
C VAL A 44 0.83 1.35 7.08
N HIS A 45 0.16 1.32 5.92
CA HIS A 45 0.37 0.29 4.91
C HIS A 45 1.80 0.31 4.36
N VAL A 46 2.32 1.49 4.02
CA VAL A 46 3.70 1.64 3.52
C VAL A 46 4.72 1.30 4.61
N ASN A 47 4.47 1.64 5.88
CA ASN A 47 5.41 1.36 6.97
C ASN A 47 5.58 -0.12 7.31
N GLU A 48 4.71 -1.01 6.84
CA GLU A 48 4.82 -2.48 7.04
C GLU A 48 5.73 -3.15 5.99
N LEU A 49 5.92 -2.53 4.82
CA LEU A 49 6.71 -3.05 3.70
C LEU A 49 8.21 -3.26 4.00
N PRO A 50 8.92 -2.40 4.77
CA PRO A 50 10.33 -2.63 5.04
C PRO A 50 10.57 -3.86 5.93
N GLY A 51 9.57 -4.31 6.70
CA GLY A 51 9.64 -5.56 7.45
C GLY A 51 9.73 -6.82 6.58
N GLN A 52 9.43 -6.70 5.28
CA GLN A 52 9.48 -7.79 4.30
C GLN A 52 10.79 -7.82 3.49
N LEU A 53 11.68 -6.83 3.71
CA LEU A 53 12.93 -6.67 2.99
C LEU A 53 14.12 -7.06 3.87
N CYS A 54 15.04 -7.87 3.32
CA CYS A 54 16.29 -8.22 4.01
C CYS A 54 17.40 -7.17 3.82
N GLY A 55 17.25 -6.25 2.86
CA GLY A 55 18.28 -5.27 2.49
C GLY A 55 17.96 -3.84 2.91
N PRO A 56 18.95 -2.92 2.90
CA PRO A 56 18.69 -1.52 3.16
C PRO A 56 17.75 -0.94 2.09
N SER A 57 16.66 -0.35 2.56
CA SER A 57 15.61 0.27 1.77
C SER A 57 15.38 1.71 2.22
N LEU A 58 14.98 2.56 1.28
CA LEU A 58 14.52 3.92 1.54
C LEU A 58 13.09 4.02 1.03
N MET A 59 12.19 4.56 1.84
CA MET A 59 10.77 4.67 1.50
C MET A 59 10.33 6.12 1.64
N TYR A 60 9.56 6.60 0.67
CA TYR A 60 8.97 7.93 0.71
C TYR A 60 7.64 7.92 -0.05
N ALA A 61 6.55 8.23 0.65
CA ALA A 61 5.20 8.13 0.08
C ALA A 61 4.98 6.76 -0.59
N ASP A 62 4.69 6.73 -1.88
CA ASP A 62 4.48 5.54 -2.71
C ASP A 62 5.79 4.96 -3.29
N ASP A 63 6.92 5.65 -3.14
CA ASP A 63 8.20 5.23 -3.68
C ASP A 63 9.01 4.36 -2.69
N ILE A 64 9.56 3.26 -3.22
CA ILE A 64 10.48 2.37 -2.50
C ILE A 64 11.76 2.21 -3.30
N LYS A 65 12.90 2.45 -2.65
CA LYS A 65 14.23 2.29 -3.24
C LYS A 65 15.05 1.27 -2.47
N ILE A 66 15.22 0.08 -3.05
CA ILE A 66 16.10 -0.97 -2.53
C ILE A 66 17.51 -0.75 -3.07
N ARG A 67 18.51 -0.80 -2.19
CA ARG A 67 19.93 -0.69 -2.58
C ARG A 67 20.71 -1.88 -2.04
N ARG A 68 21.42 -2.61 -2.91
CA ARG A 68 22.36 -3.67 -2.48
C ARG A 68 23.57 -3.70 -3.41
N THR A 69 24.76 -3.78 -2.83
CA THR A 69 25.99 -3.99 -3.61
C THR A 69 26.09 -5.46 -4.00
N ILE A 70 26.16 -5.75 -5.31
CA ILE A 70 26.31 -7.13 -5.81
C ILE A 70 27.80 -7.44 -5.89
N LYS A 71 28.30 -8.18 -4.89
CA LYS A 71 29.68 -8.68 -4.86
C LYS A 71 29.80 -10.18 -5.16
N ASN A 72 28.68 -10.91 -5.08
CA ASN A 72 28.61 -12.35 -5.29
C ASN A 72 27.22 -12.76 -5.82
N PRO A 73 27.07 -13.97 -6.36
CA PRO A 73 25.79 -14.47 -6.87
C PRO A 73 24.69 -14.52 -5.80
N ASN A 74 25.05 -14.80 -4.54
CA ASN A 74 24.11 -14.84 -3.43
C ASN A 74 23.42 -13.49 -3.19
N ALA A 75 24.17 -12.38 -3.28
CA ALA A 75 23.62 -11.03 -3.15
C ALA A 75 22.60 -10.71 -4.25
N ARG A 76 22.79 -11.28 -5.44
CA ARG A 76 21.85 -11.17 -6.55
C ARG A 76 20.57 -11.97 -6.27
N SER A 77 20.70 -13.19 -5.76
CA SER A 77 19.56 -14.01 -5.32
C SER A 77 18.77 -13.35 -4.18
N SER A 78 19.46 -12.75 -3.20
CA SER A 78 18.81 -12.03 -2.11
C SER A 78 18.08 -10.78 -2.61
N LEU A 79 18.62 -10.04 -3.58
CA LEU A 79 17.93 -8.90 -4.18
C LEU A 79 16.68 -9.35 -4.95
N GLN A 80 16.77 -10.47 -5.69
CA GLN A 80 15.61 -11.02 -6.38
C GLN A 80 14.54 -11.50 -5.39
N ALA A 81 14.93 -12.09 -4.27
CA ALA A 81 14.01 -12.48 -3.21
C ALA A 81 13.28 -11.26 -2.61
N ASP A 82 14.01 -10.17 -2.33
CA ASP A 82 13.43 -8.92 -1.84
C ASP A 82 12.41 -8.33 -2.85
N LEU A 83 12.71 -8.38 -4.15
CA LEU A 83 11.79 -7.94 -5.21
C LEU A 83 10.55 -8.85 -5.30
N ASN A 84 10.72 -10.16 -5.17
CA ASN A 84 9.61 -11.10 -5.19
C ASN A 84 8.68 -10.92 -3.97
N ASN A 85 9.24 -10.63 -2.80
CA ASN A 85 8.47 -10.34 -1.59
C ASN A 85 7.61 -9.08 -1.77
N LEU A 86 8.18 -8.02 -2.36
CA LEU A 86 7.42 -6.81 -2.67
C LEU A 86 6.29 -7.08 -3.67
N ALA A 87 6.57 -7.85 -4.72
CA ALA A 87 5.54 -8.19 -5.72
C ALA A 87 4.36 -8.93 -5.07
N GLN A 88 4.63 -9.88 -4.17
CA GLN A 88 3.57 -10.61 -3.46
C GLN A 88 2.77 -9.74 -2.49
N GLY A 89 3.41 -8.77 -1.81
CA GLY A 89 2.73 -7.86 -0.88
C GLY A 89 1.80 -6.85 -1.55
N VAL A 90 1.96 -6.61 -2.86
CA VAL A 90 1.11 -5.70 -3.66
C VAL A 90 -0.16 -6.40 -4.16
N ASP A 91 -0.16 -7.73 -4.26
CA ASP A 91 -1.27 -8.53 -4.80
C ASP A 91 -2.32 -8.98 -3.75
N THR A 92 -2.12 -8.64 -2.47
CA THR A 92 -3.02 -8.99 -1.34
C THR A 92 -3.86 -7.82 -0.86
#